data_AF-F7VCL5-F1
#
_entry.id   AF-F7VCL5-F1
#
_cell.length_a   1.000
_cell.length_b   1.000
_cell.length_c   1.000
_cell.angle_alpha   90.00
_cell.angle_beta   90.00
_cell.angle_gamma   90.00
#
_symmetry.space_group_name_H-M   'P 1'
#
loop_
_entity.id
_entity.type
_entity.pdbx_description
1 polymer ?
#
loop_
_entity_poly.entity_id
_entity_poly.type
_entity_poly.pdbx_seq_one_letter_code
_entity_poly.pdbx_strand_id
1 'polypeptide(L)'
;MRHGKYLPVLNFGWRREEQFRPRTMPTGEPMSSSFLRRTLMLGMIGALGLGGLSSGMAQTSSPITLHGSITYRERMALPPATVEIRIVDMTNRPTQPETVSRASFATTRQVPIPFHITLNRALLKPNRAYGVVATLLVEGQPWFKTPMPAPLNLKNQSNILLTLRRHGTKRPSPALAGSWYLVTLGKTLLQDGTPTPTLELHEDGTVAGSTICNQINATMTVTGEKLKFGPVATTRRACMDATTAARERLFLASLEQTSVWRMNTPGDMLTLLNDQAQPLLVFHRQSHLPVK
;
A
#
# COMPACT_ATOMS: atom_id res chain seq x y z
N MET A 1 -68.14 -6.20 -27.37
CA MET A 1 -68.15 -7.66 -27.13
C MET A 1 -66.80 -8.06 -26.55
N ARG A 2 -66.81 -8.81 -25.42
CA ARG A 2 -65.83 -9.84 -24.99
C ARG A 2 -64.33 -9.43 -24.94
N HIS A 3 -63.53 -9.64 -23.91
CA HIS A 3 -63.53 -10.60 -22.79
C HIS A 3 -62.67 -10.03 -21.65
N GLY A 4 -63.08 -10.27 -20.40
CA GLY A 4 -62.20 -10.21 -19.22
C GLY A 4 -61.58 -11.57 -18.89
N LYS A 5 -60.91 -11.61 -17.71
CA LYS A 5 -60.28 -12.72 -16.95
C LYS A 5 -58.74 -12.77 -17.07
N TYR A 6 -57.90 -13.00 -16.05
CA TYR A 6 -57.92 -12.99 -14.56
C TYR A 6 -56.46 -13.29 -14.08
N LEU A 7 -56.00 -12.64 -12.99
CA LEU A 7 -55.05 -13.09 -11.91
C LEU A 7 -53.54 -13.33 -12.19
N PRO A 8 -52.65 -13.33 -11.15
CA PRO A 8 -52.82 -12.95 -9.74
C PRO A 8 -51.78 -11.94 -9.17
N VAL A 9 -52.19 -11.31 -8.07
CA VAL A 9 -51.41 -10.47 -7.16
C VAL A 9 -50.53 -11.34 -6.27
N LEU A 10 -49.22 -11.08 -6.22
CA LEU A 10 -48.30 -11.69 -5.25
C LEU A 10 -48.21 -10.83 -3.98
N ASN A 11 -48.68 -11.41 -2.89
CA ASN A 11 -48.46 -10.97 -1.51
C ASN A 11 -46.96 -10.98 -1.18
N PHE A 12 -46.39 -9.83 -0.85
CA PHE A 12 -45.15 -9.77 -0.07
C PHE A 12 -45.48 -9.35 1.35
N GLY A 13 -45.38 -10.32 2.25
CA GLY A 13 -45.54 -10.14 3.69
C GLY A 13 -44.46 -9.23 4.25
N TRP A 14 -44.91 -8.18 4.92
CA TRP A 14 -44.10 -7.33 5.79
C TRP A 14 -43.60 -8.15 6.97
N ARG A 15 -42.27 -8.35 7.07
CA ARG A 15 -41.63 -8.94 8.24
C ARG A 15 -41.04 -7.81 9.11
N ARG A 16 -41.60 -7.74 10.31
CA ARG A 16 -41.37 -6.89 11.48
C ARG A 16 -39.98 -6.27 11.67
N GLU A 17 -40.03 -4.99 12.05
CA GLU A 17 -39.02 -4.23 12.77
C GLU A 17 -38.56 -4.96 14.05
N GLU A 18 -37.26 -5.16 14.20
CA GLU A 18 -36.65 -5.48 15.50
C GLU A 18 -36.15 -4.20 16.14
N GLN A 19 -36.84 -3.85 17.24
CA GLN A 19 -36.62 -2.67 18.06
C GLN A 19 -35.33 -2.80 18.88
N PHE A 20 -34.55 -1.72 18.84
CA PHE A 20 -33.53 -1.35 19.81
C PHE A 20 -34.04 -1.51 21.25
N ARG A 21 -33.25 -2.17 22.12
CA ARG A 21 -33.30 -1.97 23.57
C ARG A 21 -31.89 -1.69 24.12
N PRO A 22 -31.67 -0.56 24.82
CA PRO A 22 -30.42 -0.26 25.50
C PRO A 22 -30.31 -1.04 26.82
N ARG A 23 -29.12 -1.57 27.12
CA ARG A 23 -28.79 -2.19 28.41
C ARG A 23 -28.59 -1.09 29.46
N THR A 24 -29.44 -1.12 30.48
CA THR A 24 -29.37 -0.31 31.69
C THR A 24 -28.21 -0.75 32.58
N MET A 25 -27.40 0.20 33.05
CA MET A 25 -26.47 0.03 34.18
C MET A 25 -27.27 0.02 35.50
N PRO A 26 -26.86 -0.75 36.52
CA PRO A 26 -27.30 -0.51 37.88
C PRO A 26 -26.31 0.39 38.64
N THR A 27 -26.89 1.36 39.34
CA THR A 27 -26.30 2.28 40.34
C THR A 27 -26.60 1.84 41.77
N GLY A 28 -25.69 2.17 42.70
CA GLY A 28 -25.88 2.20 44.16
C GLY A 28 -25.74 0.87 44.90
N GLU A 29 -25.25 0.75 46.14
CA GLU A 29 -24.67 1.69 47.13
C GLU A 29 -24.13 0.79 48.31
N PRO A 30 -23.87 1.22 49.57
CA PRO A 30 -22.56 1.35 50.19
C PRO A 30 -22.24 0.39 51.38
N MET A 31 -21.05 0.57 51.97
CA MET A 31 -20.62 0.30 53.36
C MET A 31 -21.17 -0.92 54.12
N SER A 32 -20.28 -1.79 54.61
CA SER A 32 -20.26 -2.10 56.05
C SER A 32 -18.98 -2.82 56.48
N SER A 33 -18.38 -2.27 57.53
CA SER A 33 -17.35 -2.83 58.39
C SER A 33 -17.81 -4.12 59.08
N SER A 34 -16.93 -5.11 59.18
CA SER A 34 -16.93 -5.96 60.37
C SER A 34 -15.51 -6.35 60.75
N PHE A 35 -15.22 -6.05 62.00
CA PHE A 35 -14.04 -6.39 62.75
C PHE A 35 -13.99 -7.91 62.95
N LEU A 36 -12.80 -8.51 62.80
CA LEU A 36 -12.41 -9.56 63.74
C LEU A 36 -10.90 -9.50 63.99
N ARG A 37 -10.60 -8.93 65.16
CA ARG A 37 -9.36 -9.17 65.91
C ARG A 37 -9.21 -10.66 66.16
N ARG A 38 -8.03 -11.21 65.89
CA ARG A 38 -7.45 -12.30 66.70
C ARG A 38 -5.93 -12.16 66.79
N THR A 39 -5.57 -11.69 67.97
CA THR A 39 -4.34 -11.72 68.76
C THR A 39 -3.27 -12.77 68.39
N LEU A 40 -2.03 -12.26 68.26
CA LEU A 40 -0.74 -12.73 68.80
C LEU A 40 -0.40 -14.23 68.85
N MET A 41 0.73 -14.58 68.23
CA MET A 41 1.80 -15.35 68.90
C MET A 41 3.17 -14.90 68.36
N LEU A 42 4.06 -14.59 69.29
CA LEU A 42 5.47 -14.28 69.10
C LEU A 42 6.21 -15.43 68.41
N GLY A 43 7.09 -15.10 67.48
CA GLY A 43 8.08 -16.01 66.90
C GLY A 43 9.25 -15.23 66.34
N MET A 44 10.07 -14.67 67.24
CA MET A 44 11.34 -14.03 66.91
C MET A 44 12.39 -15.14 66.72
N ILE A 45 12.77 -15.44 65.47
CA ILE A 45 14.06 -16.04 65.15
C ILE A 45 14.69 -15.17 64.07
N GLY A 46 15.72 -14.45 64.48
CA GLY A 46 16.58 -13.70 63.58
C GLY A 46 17.41 -14.65 62.71
N ALA A 47 17.41 -14.38 61.42
CA ALA A 47 18.51 -14.72 60.54
C ALA A 47 18.76 -13.50 59.65
N LEU A 48 19.83 -12.78 59.96
CA LEU A 48 20.46 -11.83 59.04
C LEU A 48 20.89 -12.61 57.79
N GLY A 49 20.11 -12.50 56.72
CA GLY A 49 20.56 -12.77 55.37
C GLY A 49 20.33 -11.49 54.58
N LEU A 50 21.40 -10.79 54.21
CA LEU A 50 21.33 -9.59 53.40
C LEU A 50 20.48 -9.87 52.16
N GLY A 51 19.30 -9.25 52.11
CA GLY A 51 18.54 -9.10 50.87
C GLY A 51 19.39 -8.27 49.93
N GLY A 52 20.13 -8.95 49.06
CA GLY A 52 20.69 -8.34 47.87
C GLY A 52 19.52 -7.81 47.06
N LEU A 53 19.22 -6.52 47.23
CA LEU A 53 18.53 -5.73 46.22
C LEU A 53 19.41 -5.79 44.98
N SER A 54 19.21 -6.83 44.18
CA SER A 54 19.68 -6.89 42.81
C SER A 54 18.98 -5.75 42.09
N SER A 55 19.58 -4.56 42.20
CA SER A 55 19.33 -3.45 41.32
C SER A 55 19.60 -4.00 39.94
N GLY A 56 18.54 -4.41 39.23
CA GLY A 56 18.65 -4.78 37.84
C GLY A 56 19.25 -3.57 37.16
N MET A 57 20.55 -3.64 36.84
CA MET A 57 21.22 -2.58 36.11
C MET A 57 20.46 -2.45 34.81
N ALA A 58 19.66 -1.39 34.70
CA ALA A 58 19.14 -0.97 33.43
C ALA A 58 20.36 -0.78 32.55
N GLN A 59 20.58 -1.70 31.62
CA GLN A 59 21.65 -1.57 30.63
C GLN A 59 21.26 -0.36 29.78
N THR A 60 21.79 0.80 30.14
CA THR A 60 21.61 2.04 29.39
C THR A 60 22.34 1.85 28.07
N SER A 61 21.62 1.35 27.06
CA SER A 61 22.20 1.24 25.73
C SER A 61 22.40 2.65 25.20
N SER A 62 23.65 3.01 24.89
CA SER A 62 23.95 4.33 24.33
C SER A 62 23.15 4.56 23.05
N PRO A 63 22.52 5.73 22.89
CA PRO A 63 21.78 6.05 21.67
C PRO A 63 22.73 6.06 20.47
N ILE A 64 22.21 5.72 19.30
CA ILE A 64 22.93 5.83 18.03
C ILE A 64 22.35 6.98 17.21
N THR A 65 23.20 7.70 16.49
CA THR A 65 22.77 8.81 15.62
C THR A 65 22.99 8.43 14.17
N LEU A 66 21.93 8.52 13.37
CA LEU A 66 21.96 8.28 11.94
C LEU A 66 22.16 9.60 11.21
N HIS A 67 23.14 9.65 10.31
CA HIS A 67 23.41 10.81 9.46
C HIS A 67 23.19 10.46 8.00
N GLY A 68 22.46 11.33 7.29
CA GLY A 68 22.18 11.10 5.89
C GLY A 68 21.56 12.27 5.16
N SER A 69 21.19 12.02 3.92
CA SER A 69 20.50 12.99 3.06
C SER A 69 19.37 12.32 2.29
N ILE A 70 18.33 13.11 2.04
CA ILE A 70 17.17 12.75 1.23
C ILE A 70 17.26 13.47 -0.11
N THR A 71 17.06 12.74 -1.19
CA THR A 71 17.02 13.25 -2.57
C THR A 71 15.83 12.69 -3.34
N TYR A 72 15.40 13.37 -4.40
CA TYR A 72 14.44 12.89 -5.39
C TYR A 72 14.86 13.39 -6.78
N ARG A 73 14.38 12.76 -7.85
CA ARG A 73 14.88 12.99 -9.23
C ARG A 73 14.19 14.15 -9.94
N GLU A 74 12.96 14.43 -9.54
CA GLU A 74 12.07 15.40 -10.15
C GLU A 74 12.59 16.84 -9.95
N ARG A 75 12.63 17.64 -11.03
CA ARG A 75 13.05 19.05 -10.97
C ARG A 75 11.90 19.94 -10.50
N MET A 76 11.53 19.83 -9.23
CA MET A 76 10.47 20.61 -8.61
C MET A 76 10.89 21.15 -7.25
N ALA A 77 10.38 22.35 -6.92
CA ALA A 77 10.51 22.91 -5.59
C ALA A 77 9.61 22.14 -4.61
N LEU A 78 10.19 21.73 -3.49
CA LEU A 78 9.48 21.16 -2.35
C LEU A 78 8.78 22.30 -1.58
N PRO A 79 7.45 22.28 -1.43
CA PRO A 79 6.76 23.16 -0.49
C PRO A 79 7.17 22.86 0.96
N PRO A 80 6.78 23.69 1.95
CA PRO A 80 6.96 23.34 3.35
C PRO A 80 6.44 21.93 3.65
N ALA A 81 7.32 21.09 4.20
CA ALA A 81 7.07 19.67 4.34
C ALA A 81 7.49 19.15 5.71
N THR A 82 6.93 18.03 6.13
CA THR A 82 7.42 17.22 7.23
C THR A 82 8.13 16.01 6.66
N VAL A 83 9.36 15.79 7.07
CA VAL A 83 10.07 14.53 6.84
C VAL A 83 9.69 13.58 7.95
N GLU A 84 9.13 12.41 7.61
CA GLU A 84 9.01 11.27 8.52
C GLU A 84 10.05 10.22 8.14
N ILE A 85 10.90 9.84 9.08
CA ILE A 85 11.88 8.76 8.93
C ILE A 85 11.49 7.63 9.86
N ARG A 86 11.48 6.41 9.33
CA ARG A 86 11.20 5.19 10.08
C ARG A 86 12.35 4.21 9.94
N ILE A 87 12.67 3.58 11.07
CA ILE A 87 13.54 2.42 11.13
C ILE A 87 12.63 1.20 11.11
N VAL A 88 12.87 0.29 10.18
CA VAL A 88 12.01 -0.87 9.94
C VAL A 88 12.78 -2.18 10.07
N ASP A 89 12.13 -3.22 10.59
CA ASP A 89 12.68 -4.58 10.68
C ASP A 89 12.29 -5.36 9.42
N MET A 90 13.30 -5.78 8.66
CA MET A 90 13.17 -6.50 7.39
C MET A 90 13.40 -8.01 7.53
N THR A 91 13.68 -8.51 8.74
CA THR A 91 14.15 -9.88 8.98
C THR A 91 13.18 -10.94 8.44
N ASN A 92 11.88 -10.76 8.69
CA ASN A 92 10.85 -11.75 8.33
C ASN A 92 10.03 -11.35 7.10
N ARG A 93 9.83 -10.05 6.87
CA ARG A 93 8.94 -9.51 5.83
C ARG A 93 9.62 -8.34 5.12
N PRO A 94 10.60 -8.60 4.24
CA PRO A 94 11.37 -7.54 3.57
C PRO A 94 10.49 -6.63 2.69
N THR A 95 9.39 -7.16 2.14
CA THR A 95 8.42 -6.41 1.32
C THR A 95 7.36 -5.65 2.13
N GLN A 96 7.16 -5.98 3.41
CA GLN A 96 6.23 -5.28 4.30
C GLN A 96 6.80 -5.21 5.72
N PRO A 97 7.86 -4.40 5.92
CA PRO A 97 8.64 -4.43 7.15
C PRO A 97 7.94 -3.69 8.30
N GLU A 98 8.15 -4.17 9.52
CA GLU A 98 7.54 -3.62 10.73
C GLU A 98 8.27 -2.36 11.20
N THR A 99 7.56 -1.38 11.78
CA THR A 99 8.19 -0.16 12.31
C THR A 99 8.78 -0.41 13.68
N VAL A 100 10.07 -0.16 13.83
CA VAL A 100 10.78 -0.26 15.12
C VAL A 100 10.89 1.10 15.79
N SER A 101 11.14 2.14 15.00
CA SER A 101 11.25 3.51 15.49
C SER A 101 10.81 4.50 14.42
N ARG A 102 10.34 5.67 14.85
CA ARG A 102 9.86 6.75 14.01
C ARG A 102 10.35 8.09 14.55
N ALA A 103 10.81 8.95 13.66
CA ALA A 103 11.12 10.34 13.96
C ALA A 103 10.60 11.23 12.84
N SER A 104 10.32 12.49 13.16
CA SER A 104 9.84 13.45 12.18
C SER A 104 10.35 14.86 12.46
N PHE A 105 10.57 15.64 11.40
CA PHE A 105 10.95 17.04 11.51
C PHE A 105 10.40 17.85 10.34
N ALA A 106 10.13 19.14 10.56
CA ALA A 106 9.71 20.06 9.50
C ALA A 106 10.92 20.54 8.69
N THR A 107 10.72 20.79 7.39
CA THR A 107 11.73 21.33 6.48
C THR A 107 11.10 22.24 5.44
N THR A 108 11.78 23.34 5.15
CA THR A 108 11.58 24.17 3.96
C THR A 108 12.77 24.07 2.99
N ARG A 109 13.78 23.27 3.36
CA ARG A 109 15.00 23.08 2.58
C ARG A 109 14.73 22.21 1.36
N GLN A 110 15.33 22.60 0.24
CA GLN A 110 15.29 21.83 -1.01
C GLN A 110 16.30 20.67 -0.98
N VAL A 111 16.13 19.70 -1.88
CA VAL A 111 17.06 18.57 -1.97
C VAL A 111 18.49 19.01 -2.33
N PRO A 112 19.53 18.35 -1.77
CA PRO A 112 19.47 17.28 -0.78
C PRO A 112 19.08 17.79 0.63
N ILE A 113 18.10 17.12 1.26
CA ILE A 113 17.62 17.47 2.60
C ILE A 113 18.41 16.65 3.63
N PRO A 114 19.27 17.25 4.45
CA PRO A 114 20.02 16.52 5.45
C PRO A 114 19.12 16.08 6.59
N PHE A 115 19.41 14.92 7.20
CA PHE A 115 18.78 14.48 8.43
C PHE A 115 19.82 13.98 9.43
N HIS A 116 19.50 14.18 10.70
CA HIS A 116 20.21 13.61 11.85
C HIS A 116 19.16 13.08 12.82
N ILE A 117 19.15 11.77 13.08
CA ILE A 117 18.16 11.16 13.98
C ILE A 117 18.85 10.32 15.01
N THR A 118 18.56 10.61 16.27
CA THR A 118 18.97 9.80 17.40
C THR A 118 17.91 8.73 17.66
N LEU A 119 18.33 7.46 17.74
CA LEU A 119 17.46 6.37 18.17
C LEU A 119 18.06 5.60 19.34
N ASN A 120 17.18 5.05 20.16
CA ASN A 120 17.56 4.18 21.26
C ASN A 120 18.02 2.82 20.71
N ARG A 121 19.27 2.46 20.98
CA ARG A 121 19.87 1.20 20.52
C ARG A 121 19.19 -0.04 21.12
N ALA A 122 18.56 0.06 22.29
CA ALA A 122 17.81 -1.05 22.90
C ALA A 122 16.64 -1.55 22.03
N LEU A 123 16.14 -0.71 21.11
CA LEU A 123 15.08 -1.10 20.16
C LEU A 123 15.60 -2.06 19.08
N LEU A 124 16.92 -2.14 18.89
CA LEU A 124 17.55 -2.96 17.87
C LEU A 124 18.06 -4.27 18.48
N LYS A 125 17.37 -5.36 18.15
CA LYS A 125 17.78 -6.73 18.48
C LYS A 125 18.98 -7.18 17.63
N PRO A 126 19.90 -7.97 18.22
CA PRO A 126 21.01 -8.57 17.49
C PRO A 126 20.51 -9.55 16.42
N ASN A 127 21.34 -9.80 15.40
CA ASN A 127 21.08 -10.73 14.29
C ASN A 127 19.76 -10.46 13.51
N ARG A 128 19.37 -9.19 13.40
CA ARG A 128 18.23 -8.74 12.59
C ARG A 128 18.68 -7.81 11.47
N ALA A 129 17.92 -7.82 10.37
CA ALA A 129 18.12 -6.91 9.26
C ALA A 129 17.22 -5.69 9.44
N TYR A 130 17.81 -4.50 9.52
CA TYR A 130 17.06 -3.25 9.60
C TYR A 130 17.22 -2.43 8.33
N GLY A 131 16.20 -1.63 8.04
CA GLY A 131 16.23 -0.64 6.97
C GLY A 131 15.76 0.73 7.44
N VAL A 132 16.10 1.75 6.67
CA VAL A 132 15.63 3.12 6.84
C VAL A 132 14.70 3.46 5.67
N VAL A 133 13.51 3.97 5.97
CA VAL A 133 12.59 4.54 4.98
C VAL A 133 12.26 5.98 5.37
N ALA A 134 12.06 6.83 4.37
CA ALA A 134 11.59 8.19 4.56
C ALA A 134 10.32 8.44 3.75
N THR A 135 9.46 9.29 4.32
CA THR A 135 8.29 9.87 3.66
C THR A 135 8.38 11.40 3.78
N LEU A 136 8.24 12.12 2.67
CA LEU A 136 8.00 13.57 2.70
C LEU A 136 6.50 13.80 2.69
N LEU A 137 6.00 14.54 3.68
CA LEU A 137 4.60 14.92 3.82
C LEU A 137 4.45 16.42 3.54
N VAL A 138 3.52 16.80 2.68
CA VAL A 138 3.10 18.19 2.48
C VAL A 138 1.64 18.27 2.89
N GLU A 139 1.30 19.20 3.79
CA GLU A 139 -0.05 19.29 4.38
C GLU A 139 -0.53 17.95 5.00
N GLY A 140 0.40 17.21 5.62
CA GLY A 140 0.13 15.90 6.21
C GLY A 140 -0.08 14.75 5.21
N GLN A 141 0.03 15.02 3.90
CA GLN A 141 -0.13 14.02 2.86
C GLN A 141 1.22 13.57 2.29
N PRO A 142 1.46 12.26 2.13
CA PRO A 142 2.69 11.77 1.53
C PRO A 142 2.83 12.24 0.07
N TRP A 143 3.91 12.97 -0.19
CA TRP A 143 4.31 13.47 -1.51
C TRP A 143 5.44 12.66 -2.12
N PHE A 144 6.34 12.13 -1.29
CA PHE A 144 7.44 11.26 -1.72
C PHE A 144 7.68 10.16 -0.70
N LYS A 145 8.10 8.98 -1.16
CA LYS A 145 8.46 7.85 -0.29
C LYS A 145 9.68 7.11 -0.83
N THR A 146 10.45 6.51 0.07
CA THR A 146 11.47 5.54 -0.32
C THR A 146 10.78 4.29 -0.87
N PRO A 147 11.08 3.83 -2.10
CA PRO A 147 10.40 2.69 -2.70
C PRO A 147 10.71 1.36 -2.01
N MET A 148 11.92 1.22 -1.47
CA MET A 148 12.37 0.06 -0.68
C MET A 148 13.21 0.56 0.50
N PRO A 149 13.20 -0.13 1.66
CA PRO A 149 14.05 0.26 2.78
C PRO A 149 15.54 0.24 2.41
N ALA A 150 16.25 1.33 2.70
CA ALA A 150 17.70 1.38 2.56
C ALA A 150 18.33 0.58 3.72
N PRO A 151 19.17 -0.44 3.46
CA PRO A 151 19.76 -1.25 4.53
C PRO A 151 20.51 -0.40 5.55
N LEU A 152 20.22 -0.61 6.84
CA LEU A 152 20.87 0.11 7.93
C LEU A 152 22.09 -0.67 8.43
N ASN A 153 23.29 -0.12 8.21
CA ASN A 153 24.51 -0.67 8.75
C ASN A 153 24.75 -0.17 10.19
N LEU A 154 24.62 -1.06 11.17
CA LEU A 154 24.82 -0.69 12.58
C LEU A 154 26.28 -0.38 12.94
N LYS A 155 27.25 -0.76 12.09
CA LYS A 155 28.67 -0.43 12.27
C LYS A 155 29.04 0.93 11.66
N ASN A 156 28.32 1.36 10.62
CA ASN A 156 28.53 2.65 9.96
C ASN A 156 27.20 3.37 9.75
N GLN A 157 26.96 4.39 10.58
CA GLN A 157 25.68 5.12 10.67
C GLN A 157 25.73 6.46 9.91
N SER A 158 26.72 6.64 9.05
CA SER A 158 26.95 7.85 8.26
C SER A 158 26.64 7.65 6.78
N ASN A 159 26.44 8.76 6.06
CA ASN A 159 26.27 8.79 4.60
C ASN A 159 25.07 7.99 4.08
N ILE A 160 23.98 7.91 4.85
CA ILE A 160 22.76 7.24 4.41
C ILE A 160 22.09 8.11 3.33
N LEU A 161 22.08 7.65 2.09
CA LEU A 161 21.39 8.32 0.99
C LEU A 161 20.02 7.68 0.77
N LEU A 162 18.96 8.45 1.00
CA LEU A 162 17.59 8.05 0.72
C LEU A 162 17.13 8.71 -0.58
N THR A 163 17.00 7.90 -1.64
CA THR A 163 16.38 8.35 -2.89
C THR A 163 14.90 8.05 -2.84
N LEU A 164 14.08 9.09 -2.79
CA LEU A 164 12.63 8.97 -2.76
C LEU A 164 12.09 9.04 -4.18
N ARG A 165 10.91 8.46 -4.36
CA ARG A 165 10.09 8.58 -5.56
C ARG A 165 8.80 9.28 -5.21
N ARG A 166 8.24 10.03 -6.17
CA ARG A 166 6.94 10.67 -6.00
C ARG A 166 5.93 9.65 -5.54
N HIS A 167 5.31 9.92 -4.41
CA HIS A 167 4.16 9.17 -3.95
C HIS A 167 3.04 9.48 -4.94
N GLY A 168 2.64 8.49 -5.73
CA GLY A 168 1.45 8.60 -6.56
C GLY A 168 0.28 9.01 -5.66
N THR A 169 -0.50 10.00 -6.10
CA THR A 169 -1.71 10.45 -5.40
C THR A 169 -2.80 9.37 -5.31
N LYS A 170 -2.50 8.14 -5.74
CA LYS A 170 -3.32 6.97 -5.52
C LYS A 170 -2.55 5.71 -5.84
N ARG A 171 -2.56 4.75 -4.91
CA ARG A 171 -2.27 3.35 -5.24
C ARG A 171 -3.32 2.91 -6.27
N PRO A 172 -2.95 2.36 -7.43
CA PRO A 172 -3.83 1.45 -8.15
C PRO A 172 -4.46 0.48 -7.16
N SER A 173 -5.76 0.25 -7.31
CA SER A 173 -6.45 -0.77 -6.52
C SER A 173 -5.66 -2.08 -6.61
N PRO A 174 -5.37 -2.79 -5.51
CA PRO A 174 -4.78 -4.13 -5.57
C PRO A 174 -5.54 -5.06 -6.52
N ALA A 175 -6.84 -4.78 -6.76
CA ALA A 175 -7.67 -5.51 -7.72
C ALA A 175 -7.18 -5.40 -9.19
N LEU A 176 -6.46 -4.35 -9.57
CA LEU A 176 -5.94 -4.18 -10.94
C LEU A 176 -4.58 -4.84 -11.15
N ALA A 177 -3.85 -5.13 -10.06
CA ALA A 177 -2.51 -5.66 -10.18
C ALA A 177 -2.52 -7.07 -10.80
N GLY A 178 -1.50 -7.35 -11.61
CA GLY A 178 -1.29 -8.64 -12.27
C GLY A 178 -1.06 -8.55 -13.77
N SER A 179 -0.98 -9.72 -14.39
CA SER A 179 -0.76 -9.90 -15.83
C SER A 179 -2.09 -9.96 -16.60
N TRP A 180 -2.14 -9.23 -17.70
CA TRP A 180 -3.34 -9.08 -18.53
C TRP A 180 -3.00 -9.29 -20.00
N TYR A 181 -3.83 -10.01 -20.73
CA TYR A 181 -3.73 -10.13 -22.18
C TYR A 181 -4.96 -9.54 -22.86
N LEU A 182 -4.75 -8.86 -23.97
CA LEU A 182 -5.82 -8.17 -24.68
C LEU A 182 -6.72 -9.17 -25.41
N VAL A 183 -8.02 -9.03 -25.23
CA VAL A 183 -9.06 -9.84 -25.89
C VAL A 183 -9.84 -9.00 -26.91
N THR A 184 -10.07 -7.70 -26.62
CA THR A 184 -10.78 -6.81 -27.55
C THR A 184 -10.03 -5.50 -27.70
N LEU A 185 -9.83 -5.07 -28.94
CA LEU A 185 -9.23 -3.77 -29.31
C LEU A 185 -10.27 -2.94 -30.08
N GLY A 186 -10.75 -1.86 -29.47
CA GLY A 186 -11.87 -1.08 -29.98
C GLY A 186 -13.13 -1.96 -30.12
N LYS A 187 -13.59 -2.15 -31.35
CA LYS A 187 -14.76 -3.01 -31.67
C LYS A 187 -14.36 -4.41 -32.14
N THR A 188 -13.06 -4.72 -32.20
CA THR A 188 -12.55 -5.96 -32.77
C THR A 188 -12.20 -6.95 -31.68
N LEU A 189 -12.87 -8.11 -31.68
CA LEU A 189 -12.49 -9.26 -30.88
C LEU A 189 -11.25 -9.93 -31.52
N LEU A 190 -10.21 -10.18 -30.73
CA LEU A 190 -9.02 -10.90 -31.16
C LEU A 190 -9.26 -12.40 -30.97
N GLN A 191 -9.01 -13.18 -32.02
CA GLN A 191 -9.23 -14.63 -32.00
C GLN A 191 -8.10 -15.36 -31.26
N ASP A 192 -8.41 -16.53 -30.71
CA ASP A 192 -7.42 -17.40 -30.05
C ASP A 192 -6.23 -17.71 -30.97
N GLY A 193 -5.02 -17.65 -30.41
CA GLY A 193 -3.77 -17.83 -31.16
C GLY A 193 -3.28 -16.60 -31.93
N THR A 194 -4.07 -15.52 -32.00
CA THR A 194 -3.58 -14.23 -32.49
C THR A 194 -2.59 -13.66 -31.48
N PRO A 195 -1.37 -13.24 -31.86
CA PRO A 195 -0.51 -12.49 -30.96
C PRO A 195 -1.23 -11.23 -30.48
N THR A 196 -1.37 -11.06 -29.17
CA THR A 196 -2.08 -9.93 -28.57
C THR A 196 -1.15 -9.10 -27.69
N PRO A 197 -1.42 -7.79 -27.55
CA PRO A 197 -0.74 -6.98 -26.57
C PRO A 197 -0.97 -7.50 -25.15
N THR A 198 0.04 -7.35 -24.29
CA THR A 198 -0.02 -7.71 -22.88
C THR A 198 0.32 -6.51 -22.01
N LEU A 199 -0.25 -6.48 -20.81
CA LEU A 199 0.05 -5.50 -19.78
C LEU A 199 0.33 -6.20 -18.46
N GLU A 200 1.41 -5.79 -17.82
CA GLU A 200 1.71 -6.05 -16.42
C GLU A 200 1.40 -4.78 -15.64
N LEU A 201 0.40 -4.86 -14.75
CA LEU A 201 -0.04 -3.74 -13.93
C LEU A 201 0.46 -3.96 -12.51
N HIS A 202 1.26 -3.03 -11.98
CA HIS A 202 1.81 -3.14 -10.64
C HIS A 202 1.06 -2.27 -9.63
N GLU A 203 1.04 -2.70 -8.36
CA GLU A 203 0.40 -1.95 -7.26
C GLU A 203 1.01 -0.57 -6.99
N ASP A 204 2.25 -0.33 -7.44
CA ASP A 204 2.93 0.95 -7.30
C ASP A 204 2.58 1.95 -8.43
N GLY A 205 1.73 1.53 -9.38
CA GLY A 205 1.35 2.34 -10.53
C GLY A 205 2.29 2.23 -11.71
N THR A 206 3.32 1.38 -11.66
CA THR A 206 4.12 1.07 -12.85
C THR A 206 3.36 0.13 -13.78
N VAL A 207 3.60 0.31 -15.08
CA VAL A 207 3.01 -0.49 -16.14
C VAL A 207 4.12 -0.93 -17.08
N ALA A 208 4.21 -2.23 -17.32
CA ALA A 208 5.07 -2.82 -18.34
C ALA A 208 4.20 -3.64 -19.31
N GLY A 209 4.74 -3.99 -20.47
CA GLY A 209 3.98 -4.82 -21.41
C GLY A 209 4.58 -4.91 -22.80
N SER A 210 3.79 -5.46 -23.71
CA SER A 210 4.16 -5.62 -25.12
C SER A 210 3.00 -5.21 -26.03
N THR A 211 3.30 -4.53 -27.14
CA THR A 211 2.40 -4.24 -28.26
C THR A 211 2.52 -5.28 -29.38
N ILE A 212 2.95 -6.51 -29.04
CA ILE A 212 3.35 -7.59 -29.97
C ILE A 212 4.77 -7.38 -30.51
N CYS A 213 5.02 -6.26 -31.20
CA CYS A 213 6.35 -5.98 -31.80
C CYS A 213 7.28 -5.19 -30.87
N ASN A 214 6.74 -4.30 -30.03
CA ASN A 214 7.52 -3.46 -29.13
C ASN A 214 7.22 -3.74 -27.66
N GLN A 215 8.22 -3.49 -26.83
CA GLN A 215 8.02 -3.43 -25.38
C GLN A 215 7.53 -2.03 -25.02
N ILE A 216 6.65 -1.95 -24.02
CA ILE A 216 6.09 -0.70 -23.52
C ILE A 216 6.35 -0.54 -22.03
N ASN A 217 6.57 0.70 -21.62
CA ASN A 217 6.67 1.10 -20.23
C ASN A 217 5.85 2.37 -20.02
N ALA A 218 5.04 2.41 -18.97
CA ALA A 218 4.24 3.56 -18.62
C ALA A 218 4.04 3.62 -17.10
N THR A 219 3.26 4.61 -16.68
CA THR A 219 2.70 4.66 -15.32
C THR A 219 1.18 4.75 -15.42
N MET A 220 0.45 4.39 -14.36
CA MET A 220 -0.98 4.63 -14.25
C MET A 220 -1.31 5.34 -12.94
N THR A 221 -2.42 6.06 -12.95
CA THR A 221 -3.06 6.61 -11.76
C THR A 221 -4.51 6.17 -11.73
N VAL A 222 -4.99 5.66 -10.59
CA VAL A 222 -6.35 5.12 -10.46
C VAL A 222 -7.09 5.89 -9.39
N THR A 223 -8.18 6.56 -9.75
CA THR A 223 -9.00 7.37 -8.84
C THR A 223 -10.43 6.89 -8.75
N GLY A 224 -10.69 5.95 -7.82
CA GLY A 224 -11.99 5.29 -7.75
C GLY A 224 -12.18 4.50 -9.04
N GLU A 225 -13.17 4.88 -9.83
CA GLU A 225 -13.44 4.33 -11.16
C GLU A 225 -12.63 4.96 -12.30
N LYS A 226 -11.91 6.05 -12.04
CA LYS A 226 -11.09 6.72 -13.06
C LYS A 226 -9.74 6.03 -13.17
N LEU A 227 -9.23 5.85 -14.37
CA LEU A 227 -7.88 5.35 -14.63
C LEU A 227 -7.25 6.20 -15.74
N LYS A 228 -6.03 6.69 -15.51
CA LYS A 228 -5.26 7.39 -16.54
C LYS A 228 -3.85 6.81 -16.62
N PHE A 229 -3.40 6.52 -17.83
CA PHE A 229 -2.00 6.24 -18.08
C PHE A 229 -1.21 7.56 -18.19
N GLY A 230 0.02 7.54 -17.70
CA GLY A 230 1.03 8.55 -18.01
C GLY A 230 1.61 8.33 -19.41
N PRO A 231 2.64 9.11 -19.79
CA PRO A 231 3.31 8.94 -21.08
C PRO A 231 3.78 7.50 -21.30
N VAL A 232 3.41 6.93 -22.45
CA VAL A 232 3.79 5.56 -22.81
C VAL A 232 5.08 5.61 -23.62
N ALA A 233 6.13 4.97 -23.11
CA ALA A 233 7.39 4.79 -23.80
C ALA A 233 7.40 3.43 -24.50
N THR A 234 7.83 3.38 -25.76
CA THR A 234 7.92 2.15 -26.56
C THR A 234 9.32 1.94 -27.11
N THR A 235 9.71 0.69 -27.36
CA THR A 235 10.87 0.41 -28.22
C THR A 235 10.54 0.76 -29.68
N ARG A 236 11.56 0.82 -30.56
CA ARG A 236 11.41 1.16 -31.99
C ARG A 236 11.77 -0.01 -32.91
N ARG A 237 11.23 -1.19 -32.64
CA ARG A 237 11.29 -2.35 -33.53
C ARG A 237 10.22 -2.19 -34.61
N ALA A 238 10.59 -2.43 -35.86
CA ALA A 238 9.63 -2.52 -36.94
C ALA A 238 8.79 -3.80 -36.77
N CYS A 239 7.47 -3.66 -36.87
CA CYS A 239 6.57 -4.82 -36.91
C CYS A 239 6.66 -5.51 -38.28
N MET A 240 6.44 -6.82 -38.33
CA MET A 240 6.66 -7.63 -39.54
C MET A 240 5.65 -7.32 -40.66
N ASP A 241 4.43 -6.90 -40.31
CA ASP A 241 3.36 -6.61 -41.26
C ASP A 241 2.58 -5.34 -40.87
N ALA A 242 1.92 -4.75 -41.87
CA ALA A 242 1.17 -3.49 -41.71
C ALA A 242 -0.06 -3.61 -40.79
N THR A 243 -0.66 -4.81 -40.69
CA THR A 243 -1.81 -5.05 -39.82
C THR A 243 -1.38 -5.01 -38.37
N THR A 244 -0.27 -5.67 -38.03
CA THR A 244 0.31 -5.61 -36.68
C THR A 244 0.72 -4.19 -36.31
N ALA A 245 1.35 -3.45 -37.23
CA ALA A 245 1.69 -2.04 -37.00
C ALA A 245 0.45 -1.14 -36.81
N ALA A 246 -0.65 -1.41 -37.50
CA ALA A 246 -1.91 -0.68 -37.30
C ALA A 246 -2.55 -0.99 -35.94
N ARG A 247 -2.52 -2.26 -35.50
CA ARG A 247 -3.01 -2.68 -34.18
C ARG A 247 -2.20 -2.07 -33.05
N GLU A 248 -0.88 -2.04 -33.17
CA GLU A 248 -0.01 -1.38 -32.19
C GLU A 248 -0.39 0.10 -32.02
N ARG A 249 -0.50 0.84 -33.12
CA ARG A 249 -0.87 2.28 -33.06
C ARG A 249 -2.24 2.49 -32.42
N LEU A 250 -3.22 1.66 -32.77
CA LEU A 250 -4.55 1.73 -32.18
C LEU A 250 -4.53 1.40 -30.68
N PHE A 251 -3.76 0.39 -30.28
CA PHE A 251 -3.60 0.03 -28.86
C PHE A 251 -2.99 1.17 -28.04
N LEU A 252 -1.92 1.78 -28.53
CA LEU A 252 -1.27 2.92 -27.88
C LEU A 252 -2.23 4.12 -27.76
N ALA A 253 -2.94 4.45 -28.84
CA ALA A 253 -3.95 5.51 -28.82
C ALA A 253 -5.10 5.22 -27.84
N SER A 254 -5.51 3.96 -27.69
CA SER A 254 -6.52 3.55 -26.72
C SER A 254 -6.04 3.68 -25.27
N LEU A 255 -4.76 3.41 -24.98
CA LEU A 255 -4.19 3.65 -23.65
C LEU A 255 -4.22 5.15 -23.30
N GLU A 256 -3.85 6.01 -24.25
CA GLU A 256 -3.88 7.47 -24.06
C GLU A 256 -5.29 8.02 -23.84
N GLN A 257 -6.30 7.46 -24.50
CA GLN A 257 -7.71 7.86 -24.37
C GLN A 257 -8.40 7.29 -23.13
N THR A 258 -7.79 6.32 -22.44
CA THR A 258 -8.40 5.67 -21.29
C THR A 258 -8.59 6.68 -20.15
N SER A 259 -9.81 6.75 -19.62
CA SER A 259 -10.15 7.62 -18.49
C SER A 259 -10.93 6.89 -17.39
N VAL A 260 -11.56 5.76 -17.71
CA VAL A 260 -12.41 4.97 -16.81
C VAL A 260 -12.02 3.49 -16.92
N TRP A 261 -12.13 2.75 -15.82
CA TRP A 261 -11.97 1.30 -15.80
C TRP A 261 -13.21 0.62 -15.19
N ARG A 262 -13.44 -0.62 -15.61
CA ARG A 262 -14.46 -1.53 -15.09
C ARG A 262 -13.88 -2.92 -14.96
N MET A 263 -14.33 -3.65 -13.95
CA MET A 263 -13.89 -5.01 -13.73
C MET A 263 -15.11 -5.87 -13.39
N ASN A 264 -15.19 -7.06 -14.00
CA ASN A 264 -16.23 -8.02 -13.62
C ASN A 264 -15.94 -8.59 -12.23
N THR A 265 -16.94 -9.21 -11.60
CA THR A 265 -16.72 -10.11 -10.46
C THR A 265 -16.60 -11.52 -11.05
N PRO A 266 -15.51 -12.29 -10.82
CA PRO A 266 -14.55 -12.21 -9.71
C PRO A 266 -13.26 -11.39 -9.94
N GLY A 267 -13.08 -10.73 -11.09
CA GLY A 267 -11.92 -9.87 -11.35
C GLY A 267 -11.06 -10.30 -12.53
N ASP A 268 -11.56 -11.19 -13.38
CA ASP A 268 -10.79 -11.79 -14.48
C ASP A 268 -10.92 -11.00 -15.79
N MET A 269 -11.89 -10.09 -15.90
CA MET A 269 -12.06 -9.24 -17.08
C MET A 269 -11.96 -7.76 -16.69
N LEU A 270 -11.01 -7.07 -17.33
CA LEU A 270 -10.78 -5.63 -17.19
C LEU A 270 -11.21 -4.94 -18.48
N THR A 271 -12.12 -3.98 -18.36
CA THR A 271 -12.53 -3.10 -19.46
C THR A 271 -12.04 -1.68 -19.21
N LEU A 272 -11.33 -1.12 -20.18
CA LEU A 272 -10.87 0.27 -20.18
C LEU A 272 -11.72 1.08 -21.15
N LEU A 273 -12.18 2.24 -20.69
CA LEU A 273 -13.14 3.08 -21.41
C LEU A 273 -12.61 4.52 -21.54
N ASN A 274 -13.08 5.22 -22.57
CA ASN A 274 -12.90 6.66 -22.69
C ASN A 274 -13.85 7.43 -21.77
N ASP A 275 -13.78 8.77 -21.82
CA ASP A 275 -14.59 9.68 -21.03
C ASP A 275 -16.08 9.68 -21.39
N GLN A 276 -16.44 9.17 -22.58
CA GLN A 276 -17.82 8.93 -22.99
C GLN A 276 -18.30 7.51 -22.65
N ALA A 277 -17.57 6.78 -21.79
CA ALA A 277 -17.89 5.40 -21.38
C ALA A 277 -17.98 4.39 -22.54
N GLN A 278 -17.28 4.64 -23.65
CA GLN A 278 -17.14 3.67 -24.73
C GLN A 278 -15.96 2.74 -24.44
N PRO A 279 -16.13 1.40 -24.59
CA PRO A 279 -15.06 0.45 -24.38
C PRO A 279 -13.98 0.61 -25.46
N LEU A 280 -12.73 0.78 -25.03
CA LEU A 280 -11.55 0.89 -25.88
C LEU A 280 -10.75 -0.41 -25.90
N LEU A 281 -10.59 -1.03 -24.73
CA LEU A 281 -9.77 -2.22 -24.52
C LEU A 281 -10.48 -3.15 -23.56
N VAL A 282 -10.50 -4.44 -23.88
CA VAL A 282 -10.95 -5.48 -22.94
C VAL A 282 -9.82 -6.48 -22.79
N PHE A 283 -9.43 -6.71 -21.55
CA PHE A 283 -8.39 -7.66 -21.17
C PHE A 283 -8.98 -8.79 -20.35
N HIS A 284 -8.35 -9.95 -20.48
CA HIS A 284 -8.54 -11.04 -19.55
C HIS A 284 -7.28 -11.21 -18.70
N ARG A 285 -7.47 -11.54 -17.43
CA ARG A 285 -6.38 -11.80 -16.49
C ARG A 285 -5.68 -13.08 -16.92
N GLN A 286 -4.37 -13.03 -17.00
CA GLN A 286 -3.58 -14.24 -17.18
C GLN A 286 -3.52 -14.95 -15.83
N SER A 287 -4.22 -16.07 -15.71
CA SER A 287 -4.04 -16.97 -14.57
C SER A 287 -2.58 -17.41 -14.57
N HIS A 288 -1.83 -17.13 -13.50
CA HIS A 288 -0.57 -17.84 -13.27
C HIS A 288 -0.94 -19.32 -13.18
N LEU A 289 -0.70 -20.08 -14.25
CA LEU A 289 -0.55 -21.52 -14.10
C LEU A 289 0.61 -21.69 -13.11
N PRO A 290 0.44 -22.43 -12.01
CA PRO A 290 1.60 -22.92 -11.30
C PRO A 290 2.40 -23.72 -12.32
N VAL A 291 3.61 -23.25 -12.62
CA VAL A 291 4.59 -24.03 -13.35
C VAL A 291 4.80 -25.27 -12.47
N LYS A 292 4.36 -26.43 -12.97
CA LYS A 292 4.59 -27.73 -12.35
C LYS A 292 6.08 -27.99 -12.18
#